data_AF-A0A0K9NC70-F1
#
_entry.id   AF-A0A0K9NC70-F1
#
_cell.length_a   1.000
_cell.length_b   1.000
_cell.length_c   1.000
_cell.angle_alpha   90.00
_cell.angle_beta   90.00
_cell.angle_gamma   90.00
#
_symmetry.space_group_name_H-M   'P 1'
#
loop_
_entity.id
_entity.type
_entity.pdbx_description
1 polymer ?
#
loop_
_entity_poly.entity_id
_entity_poly.type
_entity_poly.pdbx_seq_one_letter_code
_entity_poly.pdbx_strand_id
1 'polypeptide(L)'
;MSLYDEMEEISSRQQKTAESGGERIYGVILAVVVENYKKELPGMVQVQIPVREEENSIYRWAKVAHMYSGKEWGQYFQPEIGDQVLLAFEHGNIERPFIVGSVPRNNDRFISQSAREQNETKRIVSRHGNEIAILDVKDSDGEKDKIQIQTNGKAQSISLENEKRQIVVRAEDKLTIKVGDTITVTLNGSSGKVTIEAKQVHIHASDSMRHETDGSAALSGRNTTISASAALKLESNGMAAVKGSTISLG
;
A
#
# COMPACT_ATOMS: atom_id res chain seq x y z
N MET A 1 -7.53 36.15 -31.35
CA MET A 1 -7.06 36.67 -30.05
C MET A 1 -5.99 35.69 -29.59
N SER A 2 -4.81 36.17 -29.21
CA SER A 2 -3.76 35.28 -28.68
C SER A 2 -4.18 34.78 -27.31
N LEU A 3 -3.75 33.58 -26.90
CA LEU A 3 -3.93 33.08 -25.52
C LEU A 3 -3.43 34.12 -24.50
N TYR A 4 -2.41 34.89 -24.85
CA TYR A 4 -1.90 35.99 -24.04
C TYR A 4 -2.90 37.14 -23.87
N ASP A 5 -3.58 37.54 -24.96
CA ASP A 5 -4.58 38.62 -24.92
C ASP A 5 -5.81 38.19 -24.10
N GLU A 6 -6.22 36.93 -24.21
CA GLU A 6 -7.31 36.36 -23.41
C GLU A 6 -6.92 36.24 -21.93
N MET A 7 -5.68 35.85 -21.63
CA MET A 7 -5.16 35.82 -20.26
C MET A 7 -5.02 37.24 -19.67
N GLU A 8 -4.63 38.23 -20.46
CA GLU A 8 -4.59 39.64 -20.04
C GLU A 8 -5.99 40.19 -19.81
N GLU A 9 -6.96 39.84 -20.64
CA GLU A 9 -8.36 40.25 -20.47
C GLU A 9 -9.00 39.57 -19.24
N ILE A 10 -8.69 38.30 -18.98
CA ILE A 10 -9.13 37.58 -17.79
C ILE A 10 -8.45 38.16 -16.54
N SER A 11 -7.14 38.42 -16.58
CA SER A 11 -6.37 39.00 -15.47
C SER A 11 -6.84 40.43 -15.14
N SER A 12 -7.09 41.25 -16.16
CA SER A 12 -7.60 42.62 -15.99
C SER A 12 -9.04 42.68 -15.51
N ARG A 13 -9.90 41.71 -15.89
CA ARG A 13 -11.24 41.53 -15.31
C ARG A 13 -11.17 41.03 -13.86
N GLN A 14 -10.21 40.17 -13.53
CA GLN A 14 -9.95 39.76 -12.16
C GLN A 14 -9.39 40.91 -11.31
N GLN A 15 -8.72 41.92 -11.83
CA GLN A 15 -8.22 43.03 -11.00
C GLN A 15 -9.31 43.96 -10.43
N LYS A 16 -10.57 43.88 -10.91
CA LYS A 16 -11.68 44.66 -10.35
C LYS A 16 -12.32 43.90 -9.18
N THR A 17 -11.89 44.23 -7.96
CA THR A 17 -12.54 44.07 -6.64
C THR A 17 -13.13 42.69 -6.30
N ALA A 18 -12.78 42.09 -5.16
CA ALA A 18 -13.53 40.89 -4.72
C ALA A 18 -15.02 41.26 -4.59
N GLU A 19 -15.96 40.39 -5.00
CA GLU A 19 -17.41 40.63 -4.81
C GLU A 19 -17.78 40.94 -3.35
N SER A 20 -16.91 40.61 -2.39
CA SER A 20 -17.05 40.85 -0.96
C SER A 20 -16.30 42.07 -0.40
N GLY A 21 -15.59 42.85 -1.23
CA GLY A 21 -14.85 44.05 -0.77
C GLY A 21 -13.57 43.77 0.04
N GLY A 22 -13.16 42.52 0.19
CA GLY A 22 -11.91 42.13 0.86
C GLY A 22 -10.66 42.24 -0.02
N GLU A 23 -9.49 42.35 0.62
CA GLU A 23 -8.19 42.26 -0.06
C GLU A 23 -8.00 40.88 -0.71
N ARG A 24 -7.48 40.87 -1.94
CA ARG A 24 -7.24 39.64 -2.68
C ARG A 24 -5.84 39.11 -2.41
N ILE A 25 -5.74 37.80 -2.15
CA ILE A 25 -4.49 37.11 -1.86
C ILE A 25 -4.11 36.25 -3.07
N TYR A 26 -3.22 36.76 -3.93
CA TYR A 26 -2.77 36.04 -5.13
C TYR A 26 -1.57 35.11 -4.87
N GLY A 27 -1.02 35.12 -3.65
CA GLY A 27 0.01 34.19 -3.22
C GLY A 27 -0.55 32.95 -2.53
N VAL A 28 0.37 32.17 -1.95
CA VAL A 28 0.05 31.03 -1.09
C VAL A 28 0.36 31.34 0.37
N ILE A 29 -0.39 30.74 1.29
CA ILE A 29 -0.22 30.94 2.74
C ILE A 29 -0.03 29.59 3.43
N LEU A 30 0.83 29.55 4.45
CA LEU A 30 0.97 28.40 5.33
C LEU A 30 -0.12 28.42 6.39
N ALA A 31 -0.76 27.27 6.60
CA ALA A 31 -1.77 27.08 7.64
C ALA A 31 -1.54 25.75 8.36
N VAL A 32 -2.21 25.58 9.50
CA VAL A 32 -2.16 24.34 10.30
C VAL A 32 -3.54 23.70 10.29
N VAL A 33 -3.59 22.39 10.08
CA VAL A 33 -4.84 21.64 10.14
C VAL A 33 -5.32 21.51 11.58
N VAL A 34 -6.57 21.87 11.85
CA VAL A 34 -7.18 21.76 13.19
C VAL A 34 -8.31 20.73 13.24
N GLU A 35 -8.98 20.48 12.12
CA GLU A 35 -10.01 19.45 11.99
C GLU A 35 -9.97 18.87 10.57
N ASN A 36 -10.02 17.55 10.42
CA ASN A 36 -9.88 16.88 9.12
C ASN A 36 -11.15 16.13 8.67
N TYR A 37 -12.26 16.27 9.40
CA TYR A 37 -13.54 15.66 9.06
C TYR A 37 -14.72 16.45 9.62
N LYS A 38 -15.71 16.73 8.76
CA LYS A 38 -17.03 17.21 9.18
C LYS A 38 -18.10 16.63 8.27
N LYS A 39 -19.17 16.10 8.87
CA LYS A 39 -20.23 15.37 8.14
C LYS A 39 -20.91 16.22 7.07
N GLU A 40 -21.11 17.51 7.35
CA GLU A 40 -21.77 18.45 6.42
C GLU A 40 -20.83 18.96 5.32
N LEU A 41 -19.51 18.76 5.47
CA LEU A 41 -18.47 19.23 4.56
C LEU A 41 -17.50 18.08 4.19
N PRO A 42 -17.98 17.01 3.54
CA PRO A 42 -17.16 15.86 3.21
C PRO A 42 -15.99 16.25 2.29
N GLY A 43 -14.80 15.75 2.60
CA GLY A 43 -13.58 16.02 1.82
C GLY A 43 -12.96 17.40 2.05
N MET A 44 -13.53 18.22 2.94
CA MET A 44 -12.93 19.48 3.36
C MET A 44 -12.17 19.31 4.68
N VAL A 45 -11.17 20.18 4.87
CA VAL A 45 -10.32 20.22 6.06
C VAL A 45 -10.36 21.62 6.64
N GLN A 46 -10.56 21.73 7.95
CA GLN A 46 -10.47 22.99 8.65
C GLN A 46 -9.02 23.33 8.94
N VAL A 47 -8.63 24.53 8.55
CA VAL A 47 -7.28 25.06 8.72
C VAL A 47 -7.34 26.33 9.56
N GLN A 48 -6.33 26.49 10.41
CA GLN A 48 -6.01 27.70 11.14
C GLN A 48 -4.92 28.43 10.37
N ILE A 49 -5.23 29.63 9.90
CA ILE A 49 -4.27 30.56 9.30
C ILE A 49 -3.71 31.41 10.45
N PRO A 50 -2.44 31.23 10.84
CA PRO A 50 -1.86 31.99 11.93
C PRO A 50 -1.68 33.45 11.50
N VAL A 51 -2.19 34.36 12.32
CA VAL A 51 -1.89 35.80 12.23
C VAL A 51 -1.02 36.20 13.43
N ARG A 52 -0.53 37.44 13.45
CA ARG A 52 0.45 37.90 14.45
C ARG A 52 0.00 37.71 15.91
N GLU A 53 -1.31 37.75 16.15
CA GLU A 53 -1.93 37.49 17.44
C GLU A 53 -2.75 36.19 17.34
N GLU A 54 -2.41 35.18 18.13
CA GLU A 54 -3.05 33.85 18.02
C GLU A 54 -4.57 33.90 18.21
N GLU A 55 -5.07 34.79 19.07
CA GLU A 55 -6.49 35.01 19.33
C GLU A 55 -7.27 35.47 18.08
N ASN A 56 -6.57 36.08 17.12
CA ASN A 56 -7.13 36.58 15.87
C ASN A 56 -6.95 35.61 14.70
N SER A 57 -6.55 34.36 14.96
CA SER A 57 -6.37 33.35 13.92
C SER A 57 -7.62 33.14 13.09
N ILE A 58 -7.45 33.00 11.77
CA ILE A 58 -8.55 32.83 10.84
C ILE A 58 -8.76 31.33 10.61
N TYR A 59 -9.99 30.84 10.84
CA TYR A 59 -10.36 29.45 10.61
C TYR A 59 -11.18 29.32 9.33
N ARG A 60 -10.76 28.44 8.41
CA ARG A 60 -11.51 28.20 7.16
C ARG A 60 -11.55 26.73 6.84
N TRP A 61 -12.65 26.31 6.22
CA TRP A 61 -12.76 25.00 5.58
C TRP A 61 -12.19 25.10 4.17
N ALA A 62 -11.19 24.29 3.87
CA ALA A 62 -10.52 24.25 2.59
C ALA A 62 -10.77 22.92 1.88
N LYS A 63 -10.91 22.97 0.55
CA LYS A 63 -10.89 21.76 -0.30
C LYS A 63 -9.45 21.30 -0.48
N VAL A 64 -9.21 20.00 -0.57
CA VAL A 64 -7.87 19.48 -0.86
C VAL A 64 -7.73 19.17 -2.35
N ALA A 65 -6.67 19.68 -2.96
CA ALA A 65 -6.30 19.33 -4.32
C ALA A 65 -5.63 17.95 -4.33
N HIS A 66 -6.21 17.00 -5.06
CA HIS A 66 -5.66 15.66 -5.24
C HIS A 66 -4.93 15.58 -6.59
N MET A 67 -3.76 14.91 -6.64
CA MET A 67 -2.98 14.73 -7.88
C MET A 67 -3.73 13.93 -8.96
N TYR A 68 -4.67 13.07 -8.56
CA TYR A 68 -5.51 12.30 -9.47
C TYR A 68 -6.89 12.07 -8.85
N SER A 69 -7.94 12.56 -9.50
CA SER A 69 -9.33 12.38 -9.05
C SER A 69 -10.32 12.56 -10.20
N GLY A 70 -11.44 11.83 -10.15
CA GLY A 70 -12.58 11.95 -11.05
C GLY A 70 -13.88 11.61 -10.32
N LYS A 71 -14.94 11.29 -11.07
CA LYS A 71 -16.27 11.04 -10.49
C LYS A 71 -16.30 9.84 -9.52
N GLU A 72 -15.57 8.77 -9.85
CA GLU A 72 -15.61 7.49 -9.13
C GLU A 72 -14.21 6.89 -8.89
N TRP A 73 -13.15 7.66 -9.12
CA TRP A 73 -11.75 7.20 -9.00
C TRP A 73 -10.85 8.32 -8.50
N GLY A 74 -9.68 7.96 -7.95
CA GLY A 74 -8.67 8.92 -7.53
C GLY A 74 -7.80 8.43 -6.39
N GLN A 75 -6.93 9.32 -5.91
CA GLN A 75 -6.23 9.18 -4.64
C GLN A 75 -6.96 10.00 -3.56
N TYR A 76 -7.05 9.46 -2.36
CA TYR A 76 -7.65 10.16 -1.22
C TYR A 76 -6.69 10.12 -0.03
N PHE A 77 -5.91 11.20 0.09
CA PHE A 77 -5.03 11.45 1.23
C PHE A 77 -5.38 12.83 1.78
N GLN A 78 -5.91 12.86 3.00
CA GLN A 78 -6.19 14.10 3.71
C GLN A 78 -5.03 14.44 4.64
N PRO A 79 -4.64 15.72 4.73
CA PRO A 79 -3.77 16.19 5.80
C PRO A 79 -4.35 15.85 7.18
N GLU A 80 -3.48 15.55 8.11
CA GLU A 80 -3.85 15.17 9.46
C GLU A 80 -3.88 16.39 10.40
N ILE A 81 -4.60 16.29 11.52
CA ILE A 81 -4.59 17.36 12.54
C ILE A 81 -3.16 17.61 13.03
N GLY A 82 -2.74 18.89 12.99
CA GLY A 82 -1.40 19.38 13.30
C GLY A 82 -0.46 19.51 12.10
N ASP A 83 -0.84 18.98 10.94
CA ASP A 83 -0.04 19.11 9.72
C ASP A 83 -0.01 20.55 9.23
N GLN A 84 1.14 20.95 8.71
CA GLN A 84 1.31 22.22 8.03
C GLN A 84 0.97 22.05 6.55
N VAL A 85 0.13 22.93 6.02
CA VAL A 85 -0.40 22.87 4.66
C VAL A 85 -0.24 24.20 3.95
N LEU A 86 -0.18 24.15 2.61
CA LEU A 86 -0.13 25.31 1.75
C LEU A 86 -1.52 25.61 1.19
N LEU A 87 -2.02 26.81 1.44
CA LEU A 87 -3.30 27.30 0.94
C LEU A 87 -3.10 28.18 -0.30
N ALA A 88 -3.88 27.90 -1.33
CA ALA A 88 -4.15 28.80 -2.45
C ALA A 88 -5.62 29.24 -2.39
N PHE A 89 -5.95 30.39 -3.00
CA PHE A 89 -7.26 31.00 -2.89
C PHE A 89 -7.88 31.22 -4.27
N GLU A 90 -9.11 30.72 -4.47
CA GLU A 90 -9.82 30.89 -5.74
C GLU A 90 -9.98 32.37 -6.09
N HIS A 91 -9.42 32.83 -7.21
CA HIS A 91 -9.41 34.25 -7.60
C HIS A 91 -8.88 35.21 -6.51
N GLY A 92 -8.06 34.69 -5.60
CA GLY A 92 -7.53 35.42 -4.45
C GLY A 92 -8.52 35.63 -3.31
N ASN A 93 -9.65 34.91 -3.27
CA ASN A 93 -10.66 35.04 -2.21
C ASN A 93 -10.34 34.12 -1.02
N ILE A 94 -10.06 34.71 0.15
CA ILE A 94 -9.77 33.97 1.39
C ILE A 94 -10.91 33.04 1.85
N GLU A 95 -12.15 33.34 1.44
CA GLU A 95 -13.32 32.50 1.73
C GLU A 95 -13.41 31.24 0.86
N ARG A 96 -12.54 31.12 -0.16
CA ARG A 96 -12.47 29.96 -1.06
C ARG A 96 -11.08 29.32 -1.08
N PRO A 97 -10.59 28.79 0.05
CA PRO A 97 -9.27 28.20 0.12
C PRO A 97 -9.22 26.78 -0.44
N PHE A 98 -8.09 26.47 -1.05
CA PHE A 98 -7.69 25.14 -1.49
C PHE A 98 -6.35 24.78 -0.85
N ILE A 99 -6.28 23.63 -0.19
CA ILE A 99 -5.01 23.02 0.18
C ILE A 99 -4.40 22.42 -1.09
N VAL A 100 -3.22 22.89 -1.48
CA VAL A 100 -2.51 22.41 -2.68
C VAL A 100 -1.38 21.42 -2.35
N GLY A 101 -1.09 21.23 -1.07
CA GLY A 101 -0.14 20.24 -0.58
C GLY A 101 0.15 20.40 0.91
N SER A 102 0.69 19.35 1.51
CA SER A 102 1.27 19.39 2.85
C SER A 102 2.73 19.80 2.77
N VAL A 103 3.19 20.59 3.74
CA VAL A 103 4.57 21.05 3.86
C VAL A 103 5.11 20.54 5.18
N PRO A 104 5.79 19.38 5.18
CA PRO A 104 6.41 18.86 6.40
C PRO A 104 7.42 19.84 6.97
N ARG A 105 7.57 19.85 8.29
CA ARG A 105 8.60 20.65 8.97
C ARG A 105 9.96 19.98 8.79
N ASN A 106 11.03 20.78 8.82
CA ASN A 106 12.40 20.29 8.60
C ASN A 106 12.83 19.20 9.60
N ASN A 107 12.28 19.21 10.81
CA ASN A 107 12.55 18.24 11.87
C ASN A 107 11.55 17.06 11.92
N ASP A 108 10.57 17.01 11.01
CA ASP A 108 9.63 15.91 10.95
C ASP A 108 10.35 14.62 10.57
N ARG A 109 10.06 13.53 11.30
CA ARG A 109 10.66 12.22 11.07
C ARG A 109 10.46 11.72 9.63
N PHE A 110 9.38 12.13 8.99
CA PHE A 110 9.12 11.79 7.59
C PHE A 110 10.25 12.31 6.69
N ILE A 111 10.57 13.61 6.77
CA ILE A 111 11.62 14.23 5.95
C ILE A 111 12.99 13.64 6.29
N SER A 112 13.34 13.56 7.57
CA SER A 112 14.66 13.06 7.98
C SER A 112 14.94 11.60 7.55
N GLN A 113 13.89 10.81 7.32
CA GLN A 113 14.01 9.44 6.85
C GLN A 113 13.86 9.28 5.33
N SER A 114 13.10 10.17 4.68
CA SER A 114 12.86 10.16 3.23
C SER A 114 13.98 10.85 2.44
N ALA A 115 14.44 12.01 2.90
CA ALA A 115 15.41 12.83 2.19
C ALA A 115 16.81 12.22 2.31
N ARG A 116 17.16 11.36 1.34
CA ARG A 116 18.46 10.74 1.19
C ARG A 116 19.25 11.39 0.07
N GLU A 117 20.57 11.24 0.12
CA GLU A 117 21.41 11.62 -1.02
C GLU A 117 20.88 10.95 -2.29
N GLN A 118 20.96 11.65 -3.41
CA GLN A 118 20.56 11.14 -4.73
C GLN A 118 19.11 10.68 -4.86
N ASN A 119 18.24 11.01 -3.90
CA ASN A 119 16.82 10.62 -3.92
C ASN A 119 16.62 9.09 -3.99
N GLU A 120 17.48 8.33 -3.32
CA GLU A 120 17.46 6.85 -3.26
C GLU A 120 16.18 6.28 -2.63
N THR A 121 15.42 7.07 -1.87
CA THR A 121 14.20 6.61 -1.20
C THR A 121 12.98 7.36 -1.69
N LYS A 122 12.05 6.66 -2.32
CA LYS A 122 10.75 7.18 -2.75
C LYS A 122 9.67 6.40 -2.00
N ARG A 123 8.82 7.09 -1.24
CA ARG A 123 7.88 6.39 -0.36
C ARG A 123 6.59 7.13 -0.08
N ILE A 124 5.56 6.35 0.22
CA ILE A 124 4.27 6.77 0.75
C ILE A 124 4.15 6.17 2.13
N VAL A 125 3.92 7.01 3.15
CA VAL A 125 3.84 6.59 4.55
C VAL A 125 2.54 7.13 5.16
N SER A 126 1.72 6.26 5.76
CA SER A 126 0.53 6.69 6.49
C SER A 126 0.89 7.25 7.87
N ARG A 127 -0.02 8.01 8.51
CA ARG A 127 0.17 8.57 9.86
C ARG A 127 0.64 7.54 10.90
N HIS A 128 0.15 6.30 10.78
CA HIS A 128 0.49 5.22 11.69
C HIS A 128 1.67 4.35 11.23
N GLY A 129 2.39 4.74 10.19
CA GLY A 129 3.65 4.12 9.79
C GLY A 129 3.55 2.92 8.85
N ASN A 130 2.40 2.70 8.19
CA ASN A 130 2.34 1.76 7.07
C ASN A 130 3.01 2.40 5.85
N GLU A 131 3.77 1.63 5.08
CA GLU A 131 4.68 2.17 4.08
C GLU A 131 4.65 1.38 2.78
N ILE A 132 4.67 2.12 1.67
CA ILE A 132 5.05 1.65 0.33
C ILE A 132 6.33 2.40 -0.03
N ALA A 133 7.40 1.69 -0.37
CA ALA A 133 8.69 2.28 -0.67
C ALA A 133 9.34 1.64 -1.90
N ILE A 134 10.03 2.49 -2.67
CA ILE A 134 11.00 2.12 -3.70
C ILE A 134 12.35 2.61 -3.18
N LEU A 135 13.31 1.69 -3.13
CA LEU A 135 14.67 1.91 -2.68
C LEU A 135 15.59 1.70 -3.87
N ASP A 136 16.09 2.81 -4.40
CA ASP A 136 17.07 2.81 -5.48
C ASP A 136 18.47 2.80 -4.86
N VAL A 137 19.37 2.03 -5.46
CA VAL A 137 20.77 1.98 -5.00
C VAL A 137 21.65 2.75 -5.99
N LYS A 138 22.43 3.70 -5.47
CA LYS A 138 23.43 4.41 -6.26
C LYS A 138 24.36 3.46 -7.04
N ASP A 139 24.78 3.93 -8.21
CA ASP A 139 25.71 3.23 -9.12
C ASP A 139 25.21 1.83 -9.54
N SER A 140 23.88 1.64 -9.56
CA SER A 140 23.20 0.45 -10.07
C SER A 140 22.16 0.86 -11.12
N ASP A 141 22.07 0.13 -12.22
CA ASP A 141 20.98 0.27 -13.21
C ASP A 141 19.75 -0.55 -12.76
N GLY A 142 19.35 -0.34 -11.51
CA GLY A 142 18.24 -1.01 -10.85
C GLY A 142 18.48 -2.45 -10.38
N GLU A 143 19.63 -3.06 -10.68
CA GLU A 143 19.97 -4.44 -10.28
C GLU A 143 19.94 -4.65 -8.76
N LYS A 144 20.13 -3.59 -7.98
CA LYS A 144 20.13 -3.63 -6.50
C LYS A 144 18.88 -3.02 -5.86
N ASP A 145 17.94 -2.56 -6.68
CA ASP A 145 16.74 -1.89 -6.20
C ASP A 145 15.79 -2.83 -5.48
N LYS A 146 14.93 -2.22 -4.65
CA LYS A 146 13.93 -2.93 -3.86
C LYS A 146 12.60 -2.19 -3.90
N ILE A 147 11.51 -2.96 -3.98
CA ILE A 147 10.16 -2.45 -3.77
C ILE A 147 9.59 -3.15 -2.53
N GLN A 148 9.02 -2.36 -1.62
CA GLN A 148 8.52 -2.86 -0.34
C GLN A 148 7.13 -2.30 -0.02
N ILE A 149 6.28 -3.16 0.50
CA ILE A 149 5.00 -2.81 1.12
C ILE A 149 5.02 -3.42 2.51
N GLN A 150 4.84 -2.60 3.55
CA GLN A 150 4.97 -3.07 4.92
C GLN A 150 4.01 -2.37 5.87
N THR A 151 3.57 -3.12 6.88
CA THR A 151 2.88 -2.59 8.04
C THR A 151 3.85 -1.88 8.97
N ASN A 152 3.32 -1.01 9.85
CA ASN A 152 4.11 -0.48 10.95
C ASN A 152 4.74 -1.62 11.78
N GLY A 153 5.99 -1.46 12.18
CA GLY A 153 6.77 -2.50 12.87
C GLY A 153 7.30 -3.63 11.97
N LYS A 154 6.96 -3.65 10.67
CA LYS A 154 7.51 -4.55 9.64
C LYS A 154 7.27 -6.05 9.86
N ALA A 155 6.34 -6.41 10.76
CA ALA A 155 6.01 -7.80 11.03
C ALA A 155 5.34 -8.48 9.82
N GLN A 156 4.59 -7.70 9.03
CA GLN A 156 3.93 -8.14 7.81
C GLN A 156 4.40 -7.30 6.63
N SER A 157 4.85 -7.96 5.56
CA SER A 157 5.44 -7.28 4.41
C SER A 157 5.43 -8.10 3.12
N ILE A 158 5.55 -7.38 2.01
CA ILE A 158 5.88 -7.90 0.69
C ILE A 158 7.12 -7.15 0.21
N SER A 159 8.16 -7.87 -0.21
CA SER A 159 9.41 -7.29 -0.72
C SER A 159 9.82 -7.96 -2.02
N LEU A 160 10.14 -7.14 -3.02
CA LEU A 160 10.77 -7.56 -4.27
C LEU A 160 12.22 -7.06 -4.20
N GLU A 161 13.19 -7.98 -4.30
CA GLU A 161 14.62 -7.67 -4.18
C GLU A 161 15.36 -8.10 -5.44
N ASN A 162 15.82 -7.14 -6.25
CA ASN A 162 16.49 -7.42 -7.52
C ASN A 162 17.85 -8.13 -7.31
N GLU A 163 18.65 -7.65 -6.36
CA GLU A 163 20.00 -8.19 -6.08
C GLU A 163 19.96 -9.68 -5.74
N LYS A 164 18.95 -10.09 -4.96
CA LYS A 164 18.74 -11.47 -4.54
C LYS A 164 17.86 -12.28 -5.49
N ARG A 165 17.27 -11.63 -6.50
CA ARG A 165 16.35 -12.22 -7.46
C ARG A 165 15.18 -12.95 -6.78
N GLN A 166 14.62 -12.33 -5.73
CA GLN A 166 13.60 -12.97 -4.89
C GLN A 166 12.40 -12.08 -4.60
N ILE A 167 11.27 -12.73 -4.30
CA ILE A 167 10.08 -12.12 -3.70
C ILE A 167 9.88 -12.74 -2.33
N VAL A 168 9.74 -11.91 -1.30
CA VAL A 168 9.49 -12.34 0.08
C VAL A 168 8.11 -11.84 0.49
N VAL A 169 7.24 -12.76 0.88
CA VAL A 169 5.95 -12.44 1.51
C VAL A 169 5.99 -12.93 2.95
N ARG A 170 5.86 -12.00 3.89
CA ARG A 170 5.95 -12.25 5.33
C ARG A 170 4.63 -11.92 6.00
N ALA A 171 4.15 -12.86 6.81
CA ALA A 171 3.08 -12.65 7.78
C ALA A 171 3.60 -13.09 9.16
N GLU A 172 3.09 -12.46 10.22
CA GLU A 172 3.48 -12.76 11.59
C GLU A 172 2.90 -14.10 12.05
N ASP A 173 1.58 -14.27 11.92
CA ASP A 173 0.88 -15.46 12.40
C ASP A 173 0.39 -16.39 11.29
N LYS A 174 -0.15 -15.83 10.22
CA LYS A 174 -0.88 -16.59 9.20
C LYS A 174 -0.81 -15.95 7.83
N LEU A 175 -0.49 -16.76 6.81
CA LEU A 175 -0.60 -16.40 5.40
C LEU A 175 -1.69 -17.24 4.75
N THR A 176 -2.58 -16.60 3.98
CA THR A 176 -3.75 -17.27 3.39
C THR A 176 -3.96 -16.80 1.95
N ILE A 177 -4.04 -17.76 1.02
CA ILE A 177 -4.35 -17.52 -0.39
C ILE A 177 -5.72 -18.15 -0.66
N LYS A 178 -6.70 -17.37 -1.11
CA LYS A 178 -8.10 -17.81 -1.29
C LYS A 178 -8.66 -17.40 -2.66
N VAL A 179 -9.47 -18.29 -3.25
CA VAL A 179 -10.29 -18.00 -4.43
C VAL A 179 -11.72 -18.44 -4.15
N GLY A 180 -12.63 -17.47 -4.01
CA GLY A 180 -13.96 -17.72 -3.47
C GLY A 180 -13.88 -18.43 -2.11
N ASP A 181 -14.85 -19.31 -1.86
CA ASP A 181 -14.92 -20.09 -0.62
C ASP A 181 -14.42 -21.54 -0.78
N THR A 182 -13.93 -21.92 -1.96
CA THR A 182 -13.68 -23.34 -2.32
C THR A 182 -12.21 -23.73 -2.46
N ILE A 183 -11.32 -22.75 -2.64
CA ILE A 183 -9.88 -22.99 -2.78
C ILE A 183 -9.14 -22.15 -1.74
N THR A 184 -8.42 -22.80 -0.83
CA THR A 184 -7.64 -22.14 0.21
C THR A 184 -6.27 -22.80 0.38
N VAL A 185 -5.22 -22.00 0.42
CA VAL A 185 -3.89 -22.39 0.94
C VAL A 185 -3.63 -21.59 2.20
N THR A 186 -3.33 -22.28 3.31
CA THR A 186 -3.04 -21.67 4.61
C THR A 186 -1.67 -22.09 5.11
N LEU A 187 -0.83 -21.12 5.47
CA LEU A 187 0.42 -21.31 6.20
C LEU A 187 0.22 -20.74 7.61
N ASN A 188 0.25 -21.59 8.62
CA ASN A 188 0.06 -21.22 10.03
C ASN A 188 1.41 -21.23 10.75
N GLY A 189 1.90 -20.04 11.10
CA GLY A 189 3.19 -19.87 11.79
C GLY A 189 3.17 -20.40 13.22
N SER A 190 2.03 -20.27 13.92
CA SER A 190 1.88 -20.70 15.31
C SER A 190 1.97 -22.22 15.48
N SER A 191 1.43 -22.98 14.52
CA SER A 191 1.41 -24.44 14.56
C SER A 191 2.40 -25.11 13.60
N GLY A 192 3.09 -24.34 12.77
CA GLY A 192 3.91 -24.85 11.65
C GLY A 192 3.13 -25.62 10.58
N LYS A 193 1.79 -25.49 10.54
CA LYS A 193 0.93 -26.29 9.65
C LYS A 193 0.73 -25.59 8.31
N VAL A 194 0.92 -26.33 7.22
CA VAL A 194 0.49 -25.94 5.87
C VAL A 194 -0.74 -26.76 5.48
N THR A 195 -1.77 -26.13 4.92
CA THR A 195 -3.01 -26.80 4.50
C THR A 195 -3.42 -26.31 3.11
N ILE A 196 -3.79 -27.24 2.24
CA ILE A 196 -4.33 -26.98 0.90
C ILE A 196 -5.71 -27.62 0.83
N GLU A 197 -6.75 -26.80 0.67
CA GLU A 197 -8.14 -27.21 0.52
C GLU A 197 -8.61 -26.86 -0.89
N ALA A 198 -9.04 -27.87 -1.65
CA ALA A 198 -9.58 -27.70 -3.00
C ALA A 198 -10.40 -28.93 -3.42
N LYS A 199 -11.30 -28.76 -4.40
CA LYS A 199 -12.06 -29.87 -5.01
C LYS A 199 -11.16 -30.82 -5.81
N GLN A 200 -10.15 -30.29 -6.48
CA GLN A 200 -9.18 -31.04 -7.28
C GLN A 200 -7.79 -30.42 -7.09
N VAL A 201 -6.76 -31.26 -6.94
CA VAL A 201 -5.36 -30.86 -6.90
C VAL A 201 -4.61 -31.74 -7.91
N HIS A 202 -3.93 -31.13 -8.87
CA HIS A 202 -3.08 -31.83 -9.85
C HIS A 202 -1.63 -31.40 -9.63
N ILE A 203 -0.76 -32.36 -9.34
CA ILE A 203 0.67 -32.14 -9.09
C ILE A 203 1.46 -32.91 -10.14
N HIS A 204 2.25 -32.20 -10.94
CA HIS A 204 3.08 -32.78 -12.00
C HIS A 204 4.52 -32.28 -11.86
N ALA A 205 5.48 -33.20 -11.91
CA ALA A 205 6.91 -32.92 -11.94
C ALA A 205 7.53 -33.69 -13.11
N SER A 206 8.34 -33.02 -13.93
CA SER A 206 8.93 -33.59 -15.15
C SER A 206 10.24 -34.33 -14.92
N ASP A 207 10.96 -34.00 -13.84
CA ASP A 207 12.25 -34.59 -13.50
C ASP A 207 12.10 -35.53 -12.30
N SER A 208 11.83 -34.97 -11.11
CA SER A 208 11.73 -35.76 -9.88
C SER A 208 10.68 -35.21 -8.92
N MET A 209 10.11 -36.10 -8.10
CA MET A 209 9.24 -35.77 -6.96
C MET A 209 9.67 -36.62 -5.77
N ARG A 210 9.94 -35.99 -4.62
CA ARG A 210 10.38 -36.66 -3.39
C ARG A 210 9.50 -36.22 -2.22
N HIS A 211 8.91 -37.18 -1.53
CA HIS A 211 8.07 -36.95 -0.34
C HIS A 211 8.72 -37.66 0.85
N GLU A 212 9.14 -36.90 1.86
CA GLU A 212 9.83 -37.41 3.05
C GLU A 212 9.23 -36.84 4.32
N THR A 213 9.21 -37.65 5.38
CA THR A 213 8.83 -37.23 6.73
C THR A 213 9.55 -38.07 7.77
N ASP A 214 10.00 -37.46 8.85
CA ASP A 214 10.55 -38.14 10.02
C ASP A 214 9.43 -38.72 10.92
N GLY A 215 8.21 -38.21 10.75
CA GLY A 215 7.03 -38.64 11.49
C GLY A 215 6.19 -39.63 10.69
N SER A 216 4.86 -39.45 10.74
CA SER A 216 3.92 -40.30 10.01
C SER A 216 3.49 -39.66 8.69
N ALA A 217 3.49 -40.44 7.61
CA ALA A 217 2.80 -40.12 6.36
C ALA A 217 1.51 -40.93 6.24
N ALA A 218 0.41 -40.28 5.86
CA ALA A 218 -0.87 -40.92 5.59
C ALA A 218 -1.39 -40.51 4.21
N LEU A 219 -1.77 -41.49 3.39
CA LEU A 219 -2.45 -41.30 2.11
C LEU A 219 -3.80 -42.01 2.16
N SER A 220 -4.88 -41.23 2.08
CA SER A 220 -6.24 -41.72 2.18
C SER A 220 -7.10 -41.17 1.04
N GLY A 221 -7.88 -42.04 0.42
CA GLY A 221 -8.89 -41.68 -0.56
C GLY A 221 -9.89 -42.81 -0.73
N ARG A 222 -11.04 -42.54 -1.34
CA ARG A 222 -12.01 -43.60 -1.68
C ARG A 222 -11.39 -44.65 -2.61
N ASN A 223 -10.60 -44.17 -3.57
CA ASN A 223 -9.75 -44.96 -4.46
C ASN A 223 -8.35 -44.32 -4.47
N THR A 224 -7.30 -45.14 -4.47
CA THR A 224 -5.91 -44.68 -4.59
C THR A 224 -5.19 -45.58 -5.59
N THR A 225 -4.59 -44.98 -6.62
CA THR A 225 -3.84 -45.68 -7.66
C THR A 225 -2.40 -45.19 -7.64
N ILE A 226 -1.45 -46.12 -7.54
CA ILE A 226 -0.01 -45.87 -7.67
C ILE A 226 0.47 -46.68 -8.87
N SER A 227 1.08 -46.03 -9.85
CA SER A 227 1.55 -46.68 -11.07
C SER A 227 2.97 -46.24 -11.38
N ALA A 228 3.80 -47.19 -11.79
CA ALA A 228 5.14 -46.95 -12.30
C ALA A 228 5.33 -47.74 -13.60
N SER A 229 5.90 -47.12 -14.63
CA SER A 229 6.10 -47.73 -15.94
C SER A 229 7.31 -48.66 -15.98
N ALA A 230 8.37 -48.35 -15.22
CA ALA A 230 9.59 -49.13 -15.15
C ALA A 230 9.62 -50.06 -13.93
N ALA A 231 9.53 -49.51 -12.72
CA ALA A 231 9.57 -50.28 -11.48
C ALA A 231 8.83 -49.57 -10.34
N LEU A 232 8.12 -50.34 -9.52
CA LEU A 232 7.53 -49.91 -8.25
C LEU A 232 8.25 -50.62 -7.09
N LYS A 233 8.83 -49.87 -6.16
CA LYS A 233 9.55 -50.40 -4.99
C LYS A 233 8.87 -49.93 -3.70
N LEU A 234 8.50 -50.87 -2.83
CA LEU A 234 7.89 -50.61 -1.52
C LEU A 234 8.74 -51.32 -0.45
N GLU A 235 9.35 -50.55 0.45
CA GLU A 235 10.26 -51.09 1.48
C GLU A 235 9.84 -50.61 2.87
N SER A 236 9.91 -51.52 3.85
CA SER A 236 9.75 -51.23 5.27
C SER A 236 10.80 -52.00 6.05
N ASN A 237 11.52 -51.30 6.94
CA ASN A 237 12.46 -51.94 7.88
C ASN A 237 11.72 -52.65 9.03
N GLY A 238 10.47 -52.26 9.27
CA GLY A 238 9.59 -52.88 10.25
C GLY A 238 8.53 -53.74 9.58
N MET A 239 7.41 -53.92 10.28
CA MET A 239 6.27 -54.65 9.74
C MET A 239 5.63 -53.88 8.59
N ALA A 240 5.44 -54.55 7.45
CA ALA A 240 4.54 -54.08 6.39
C ALA A 240 3.24 -54.90 6.47
N ALA A 241 2.12 -54.24 6.70
CA ALA A 241 0.81 -54.89 6.77
C ALA A 241 -0.06 -54.45 5.59
N VAL A 242 -0.47 -55.41 4.77
CA VAL A 242 -1.43 -55.20 3.67
C VAL A 242 -2.73 -55.91 4.01
N LYS A 243 -3.84 -55.17 4.05
CA LYS A 243 -5.17 -55.71 4.37
C LYS A 243 -6.15 -55.34 3.27
N GLY A 244 -6.97 -56.31 2.85
CA GLY A 244 -8.03 -56.12 1.88
C GLY A 244 -8.91 -57.37 1.84
N SER A 245 -10.17 -57.24 1.39
CA SER A 245 -11.05 -58.40 1.18
C SER A 245 -10.52 -59.33 0.10
N THR A 246 -9.84 -58.78 -0.90
CA THR A 246 -9.14 -59.51 -1.97
C THR A 246 -7.79 -58.84 -2.21
N ILE A 247 -6.71 -59.63 -2.20
CA ILE A 247 -5.36 -59.19 -2.57
C ILE A 247 -4.92 -60.08 -3.73
N SER A 248 -4.65 -59.48 -4.89
CA SER A 248 -4.06 -60.18 -6.04
C SER A 248 -2.62 -59.71 -6.17
N LEU A 249 -1.70 -60.65 -6.03
CA LEU A 249 -0.29 -60.49 -6.33
C LEU A 249 -0.06 -61.30 -7.61
N GLY A 250 0.42 -60.63 -8.65
CA GLY A 250 0.83 -61.29 -9.89
C GLY A 250 2.13 -62.06 -9.69
#